data_AF-A0A536KGS3-F1
#
_entry.id   AF-A0A536KGS3-F1
#
_cell.length_a   1.000
_cell.length_b   1.000
_cell.length_c   1.000
_cell.angle_alpha   90.00
_cell.angle_beta   90.00
_cell.angle_gamma   90.00
#
_symmetry.space_group_name_H-M   'P 1'
#
loop_
_entity.id
_entity.type
_entity.pdbx_description
1 polymer ?
#
loop_
_entity_poly.entity_id
_entity_poly.type
_entity_poly.pdbx_seq_one_letter_code
_entity_poly.pdbx_strand_id
1 'polypeptide(L)'
;MSTRCSRRGRRCSSCCVSSVAAVAASRTSRAWAACSAGELSRRNDLVKIRLRRMGAKKRPYYRLVVADARSPRDGRFIEQLGTYDPLTDPATIRIDAEKVNRWLAQGAQPSDAARSLLQREGILERHAATRPRPAV
;
A
#
# COMPACT_ATOMS: atom_id res chain seq x y z
N MET A 1 56.33 17.76 -17.68
CA MET A 1 56.36 16.66 -16.69
C MET A 1 55.28 16.88 -15.66
N SER A 2 54.36 15.91 -15.55
CA SER A 2 53.39 15.71 -14.45
C SER A 2 54.12 15.65 -13.09
N THR A 3 53.53 15.96 -11.93
CA THR A 3 52.50 15.16 -11.25
C THR A 3 51.87 15.93 -10.08
N ARG A 4 50.52 15.90 -9.98
CA ARG A 4 49.69 15.21 -8.96
C ARG A 4 49.70 15.82 -7.54
N CYS A 5 48.54 16.34 -7.11
CA CYS A 5 48.19 16.44 -5.69
C CYS A 5 46.72 16.01 -5.47
N SER A 6 46.52 15.17 -4.47
CA SER A 6 45.34 14.34 -4.20
C SER A 6 44.18 15.09 -3.55
N ARG A 7 42.99 14.86 -4.14
CA ARG A 7 41.61 14.96 -3.62
C ARG A 7 41.37 15.60 -2.24
N ARG A 8 41.11 16.92 -2.30
CA ARG A 8 40.00 17.73 -1.71
C ARG A 8 39.08 17.04 -0.68
N GLY A 9 38.73 17.60 0.48
CA GLY A 9 38.86 18.98 0.97
C GLY A 9 37.70 19.92 0.58
N ARG A 10 36.86 20.26 1.58
CA ARG A 10 36.09 21.53 1.79
C ARG A 10 34.81 21.72 0.92
N ARG A 11 33.62 21.95 1.50
CA ARG A 11 33.06 23.10 2.27
C ARG A 11 32.82 24.37 1.44
N CYS A 12 31.72 25.06 1.79
CA CYS A 12 31.39 26.48 1.54
C CYS A 12 31.09 26.87 0.09
N SER A 13 29.84 27.23 -0.21
CA SER A 13 29.20 28.55 -0.05
C SER A 13 29.64 29.55 -1.12
N SER A 14 28.66 29.95 -1.93
CA SER A 14 28.47 31.26 -2.56
C SER A 14 29.71 32.05 -3.00
N CYS A 15 29.82 32.25 -4.31
CA CYS A 15 30.05 33.52 -5.03
C CYS A 15 30.26 33.12 -6.51
N CYS A 16 29.30 33.36 -7.41
CA CYS A 16 29.14 34.58 -8.21
C CYS A 16 30.39 35.03 -8.99
N VAL A 17 30.14 35.47 -10.23
CA VAL A 17 31.02 36.06 -11.26
C VAL A 17 31.63 35.02 -12.21
N SER A 18 31.41 35.02 -13.54
CA SER A 18 30.62 35.85 -14.45
C SER A 18 30.47 35.11 -15.79
N SER A 19 29.37 35.40 -16.51
CA SER A 19 29.20 35.48 -17.98
C SER A 19 30.08 34.58 -18.87
N VAL A 20 29.58 33.75 -19.80
CA VAL A 20 28.74 34.10 -20.96
C VAL A 20 28.07 32.83 -21.53
N ALA A 21 26.94 32.99 -22.22
CA ALA A 21 26.16 32.02 -23.00
C ALA A 21 24.89 31.47 -22.32
N ALA A 22 23.83 32.25 -22.52
CA ALA A 22 22.44 31.90 -22.36
C ALA A 22 22.03 30.70 -23.24
N VAL A 23 21.16 29.82 -22.70
CA VAL A 23 19.85 29.45 -23.27
C VAL A 23 19.10 28.53 -22.29
N ALA A 24 17.84 28.87 -22.03
CA ALA A 24 16.78 28.09 -21.39
C ALA A 24 16.81 27.91 -19.85
N ALA A 25 16.10 28.84 -19.20
CA ALA A 25 14.98 28.58 -18.28
C ALA A 25 15.18 27.62 -17.08
N SER A 26 15.01 28.21 -15.88
CA SER A 26 14.38 27.61 -14.70
C SER A 26 14.84 26.21 -14.23
N ARG A 27 15.74 26.19 -13.25
CA ARG A 27 15.83 25.07 -12.27
C ARG A 27 15.79 25.55 -10.82
N THR A 28 14.88 26.46 -10.53
CA THR A 28 14.24 26.56 -9.20
C THR A 28 13.26 25.41 -9.05
N SER A 29 13.74 24.18 -8.88
CA SER A 29 12.89 23.02 -8.54
C SER A 29 13.69 21.73 -8.62
N ARG A 30 14.12 21.21 -7.47
CA ARG A 30 14.26 19.76 -7.22
C ARG A 30 14.66 19.37 -5.79
N ALA A 31 14.51 20.27 -4.80
CA ALA A 31 14.61 19.90 -3.38
C ALA A 31 13.23 19.74 -2.68
N TRP A 32 12.13 20.04 -3.38
CA TRP A 32 10.77 19.93 -2.82
C TRP A 32 9.88 18.86 -3.46
N ALA A 33 10.26 18.30 -4.62
CA ALA A 33 9.40 17.35 -5.33
C ALA A 33 9.34 15.94 -4.67
N ALA A 34 10.17 15.65 -3.67
CA ALA A 34 10.11 14.40 -2.91
C ALA A 34 9.16 14.45 -1.69
N CYS A 35 8.72 15.64 -1.27
CA CYS A 35 7.78 15.79 -0.14
C CYS A 35 6.31 15.70 -0.56
N SER A 36 5.98 15.75 -1.86
CA SER A 36 4.58 15.84 -2.32
C SER A 36 3.92 14.48 -2.64
N ALA A 37 4.61 13.35 -2.45
CA ALA A 37 4.05 12.03 -2.76
C ALA A 37 3.27 11.36 -1.61
N GLY A 38 2.92 12.11 -0.55
CA GLY A 38 2.16 11.60 0.60
C GLY A 38 0.70 12.07 0.66
N GLU A 39 0.27 12.95 -0.25
CA GLU A 39 -1.01 13.64 -0.16
C GLU A 39 -2.10 12.94 -0.99
N LEU A 40 -2.42 11.67 -0.69
CA LEU A 40 -3.65 11.02 -1.18
C LEU A 40 -3.98 9.72 -0.40
N SER A 41 -3.98 9.80 0.93
CA SER A 41 -4.84 8.91 1.73
C SER A 41 -5.70 9.77 2.65
N ARG A 42 -6.56 10.59 2.05
CA ARG A 42 -7.67 11.23 2.76
C ARG A 42 -8.93 10.73 2.07
N ARG A 43 -9.75 9.99 2.84
CA ARG A 43 -11.04 9.35 2.49
C ARG A 43 -10.95 7.87 2.07
N ASN A 44 -10.44 6.98 2.95
CA ASN A 44 -11.18 5.78 3.41
C ASN A 44 -10.40 4.95 4.48
N ASP A 45 -9.67 5.56 5.40
CA ASP A 45 -8.93 4.81 6.46
C ASP A 45 -9.84 4.17 7.52
N LEU A 46 -11.14 4.43 7.42
CA LEU A 46 -12.16 3.92 8.32
C LEU A 46 -12.55 2.49 7.97
N VAL A 47 -12.58 2.06 6.70
CA VAL A 47 -13.07 0.73 6.32
C VAL A 47 -11.92 -0.24 6.10
N LYS A 48 -11.87 -1.30 6.93
CA LYS A 48 -10.83 -2.32 6.91
C LYS A 48 -11.40 -3.71 6.67
N ILE A 49 -10.70 -4.50 5.88
CA ILE A 49 -10.96 -5.94 5.76
C ILE A 49 -10.10 -6.65 6.80
N ARG A 50 -10.76 -7.32 7.75
CA ARG A 50 -10.13 -7.97 8.91
C ARG A 50 -10.69 -9.36 9.15
N LEU A 51 -9.95 -10.16 9.92
CA LEU A 51 -10.37 -11.50 10.33
C LEU A 51 -11.06 -11.44 11.69
N ARG A 52 -12.32 -11.89 11.74
CA ARG A 52 -13.04 -12.12 12.98
C ARG A 52 -12.81 -13.55 13.43
N ARG A 53 -12.52 -13.76 14.72
CA ARG A 53 -12.41 -15.09 15.30
C ARG A 53 -13.80 -15.57 15.69
N MET A 54 -14.15 -16.73 15.19
CA MET A 54 -15.32 -17.50 15.55
C MET A 54 -14.85 -18.90 16.00
N GLY A 55 -15.73 -19.66 16.63
CA GLY A 55 -15.43 -21.03 17.06
C GLY A 55 -15.05 -21.16 18.52
N ALA A 56 -14.74 -22.40 18.89
CA ALA A 56 -14.56 -22.82 20.28
C ALA A 56 -13.08 -22.78 20.71
N LYS A 57 -12.84 -23.04 22.00
CA LYS A 57 -11.50 -23.32 22.51
C LYS A 57 -10.91 -24.51 21.73
N LYS A 58 -9.64 -24.39 21.30
CA LYS A 58 -8.92 -25.37 20.46
C LYS A 58 -9.49 -25.61 19.05
N ARG A 59 -10.55 -24.92 18.64
CA ARG A 59 -11.10 -25.00 17.27
C ARG A 59 -11.31 -23.59 16.69
N PRO A 60 -10.24 -22.91 16.23
CA PRO A 60 -10.35 -21.57 15.68
C PRO A 60 -10.99 -21.61 14.29
N TYR A 61 -11.97 -20.75 14.07
CA TYR A 61 -12.60 -20.53 12.78
C TYR A 61 -12.57 -19.04 12.47
N TYR A 62 -12.21 -18.63 11.25
CA TYR A 62 -12.10 -17.21 10.94
C TYR A 62 -13.09 -16.81 9.85
N ARG A 63 -13.69 -15.64 10.02
CA ARG A 63 -14.53 -15.00 9.00
C ARG A 63 -13.80 -13.77 8.47
N LEU A 64 -13.75 -13.66 7.15
CA LEU A 64 -13.27 -12.47 6.46
C LEU A 64 -14.41 -11.46 6.42
N VAL A 65 -14.26 -10.34 7.12
CA VAL A 65 -15.31 -9.33 7.29
C VAL A 65 -14.82 -7.95 6.91
N VAL A 66 -15.71 -7.16 6.32
CA VAL A 66 -15.53 -5.72 6.12
C VAL A 66 -16.13 -5.01 7.33
N ALA A 67 -15.32 -4.21 8.01
CA ALA A 67 -15.77 -3.45 9.17
C ALA A 67 -15.08 -2.09 9.25
N ASP A 68 -15.72 -1.19 9.97
CA ASP A 68 -15.09 0.05 10.35
C ASP A 68 -13.96 -0.20 11.38
N ALA A 69 -12.88 0.57 11.30
CA ALA A 69 -11.71 0.48 12.15
C ALA A 69 -12.04 0.74 13.62
N ARG A 70 -13.07 1.54 13.90
CA ARG A 70 -13.54 1.88 15.25
C ARG A 70 -14.36 0.75 15.88
N SER A 71 -14.87 -0.17 15.07
CA SER A 71 -15.74 -1.25 15.56
C SER A 71 -14.92 -2.29 16.34
N PRO A 72 -15.45 -2.84 17.45
CA PRO A 72 -14.75 -3.89 18.20
C PRO A 72 -14.60 -5.17 17.36
N ARG A 73 -13.67 -6.05 17.74
CA ARG A 73 -13.27 -7.25 16.97
C ARG A 73 -14.46 -8.15 16.57
N ASP A 74 -15.39 -8.36 17.50
CA ASP A 74 -16.57 -9.22 17.33
C ASP A 74 -17.89 -8.46 17.23
N GLY A 75 -17.81 -7.13 17.03
CA GLY A 75 -18.99 -6.26 16.95
C GLY A 75 -19.67 -6.23 15.59
N ARG A 76 -20.33 -5.10 15.34
CA ARG A 76 -21.03 -4.83 14.08
C ARG A 76 -20.05 -4.82 12.90
N PHE A 77 -20.42 -5.52 11.84
CA PHE A 77 -19.73 -5.52 10.56
C PHE A 77 -20.72 -5.09 9.47
N ILE A 78 -20.18 -4.65 8.33
CA ILE A 78 -20.98 -4.21 7.19
C ILE A 78 -21.37 -5.43 6.37
N GLU A 79 -20.38 -6.23 5.98
CA GLU A 79 -20.56 -7.39 5.12
C GLU A 79 -19.53 -8.49 5.42
N GLN A 80 -19.92 -9.75 5.18
CA GLN A 80 -19.03 -10.91 5.21
C GLN A 80 -18.60 -11.27 3.78
N LEU A 81 -17.28 -11.35 3.57
CA LEU A 81 -16.65 -11.68 2.29
C LEU A 81 -16.34 -13.17 2.14
N GLY A 82 -16.15 -13.86 3.26
CA GLY A 82 -15.70 -15.24 3.22
C GLY A 82 -15.38 -15.86 4.57
N THR A 83 -14.82 -17.06 4.51
CA THR A 83 -14.43 -17.89 5.64
C THR A 83 -13.10 -18.59 5.42
N TYR A 84 -12.39 -18.79 6.52
CA TYR A 84 -11.08 -19.43 6.59
C TYR A 84 -11.09 -20.44 7.74
N ASP A 85 -10.92 -21.71 7.40
CA ASP A 85 -10.75 -22.80 8.35
C ASP A 85 -9.30 -23.31 8.32
N PRO A 86 -8.52 -23.15 9.39
CA PRO A 86 -7.17 -23.67 9.50
C PRO A 86 -7.09 -25.13 9.97
N LEU A 87 -8.21 -25.73 10.41
CA LEU A 87 -8.21 -27.10 10.96
C LEU A 87 -8.29 -28.17 9.86
N THR A 88 -8.75 -27.78 8.69
CA THR A 88 -8.81 -28.68 7.54
C THR A 88 -7.46 -28.71 6.84
N ASP A 89 -7.02 -29.91 6.46
CA ASP A 89 -5.88 -30.13 5.58
C ASP A 89 -6.44 -30.66 4.25
N PRO A 90 -6.52 -29.84 3.17
CA PRO A 90 -6.01 -28.49 3.00
C PRO A 90 -6.92 -27.39 3.62
N ALA A 91 -6.30 -26.28 4.02
CA ALA A 91 -6.99 -25.16 4.65
C ALA A 91 -8.14 -24.65 3.76
N THR A 92 -9.37 -24.76 4.24
CA THR A 92 -10.56 -24.42 3.46
C THR A 92 -10.73 -22.91 3.44
N ILE A 93 -10.49 -22.31 2.27
CA ILE A 93 -10.71 -20.89 2.01
C ILE A 93 -11.94 -20.77 1.12
N ARG A 94 -12.94 -20.02 1.57
CA ARG A 94 -14.13 -19.67 0.77
C ARG A 94 -14.22 -18.16 0.70
N ILE A 95 -13.92 -17.58 -0.46
CA ILE A 95 -13.90 -16.13 -0.66
C ILE A 95 -14.79 -15.76 -1.85
N ASP A 96 -15.67 -14.79 -1.65
CA ASP A 96 -16.48 -14.19 -2.72
C ASP A 96 -15.68 -13.12 -3.46
N ALA A 97 -15.12 -13.46 -4.63
CA ALA A 97 -14.28 -12.56 -5.41
C ALA A 97 -15.00 -11.24 -5.83
N GLU A 98 -16.27 -11.33 -6.22
CA GLU A 98 -17.08 -10.19 -6.65
C GLU A 98 -17.22 -9.13 -5.56
N LYS A 99 -17.51 -9.56 -4.33
CA LYS A 99 -17.65 -8.65 -3.19
C LYS A 99 -16.32 -8.00 -2.85
N VAL A 100 -15.23 -8.78 -2.84
CA VAL A 100 -13.90 -8.25 -2.56
C VAL A 100 -13.53 -7.16 -3.57
N ASN A 101 -13.74 -7.39 -4.86
CA ASN A 101 -13.44 -6.42 -5.92
C ASN A 101 -14.22 -5.11 -5.71
N ARG A 102 -15.50 -5.20 -5.36
CA ARG A 102 -16.33 -4.03 -5.03
C ARG A 102 -15.76 -3.23 -3.86
N TRP A 103 -15.26 -3.89 -2.82
CA TRP A 103 -14.70 -3.21 -1.64
C TRP A 103 -13.29 -2.66 -1.89
N LEU A 104 -12.48 -3.33 -2.71
CA LEU A 104 -11.18 -2.81 -3.16
C LEU A 104 -11.36 -1.54 -4.02
N ALA A 105 -12.38 -1.51 -4.90
CA ALA A 105 -12.70 -0.33 -5.69
C ALA A 105 -13.14 0.86 -4.82
N GLN A 106 -13.79 0.61 -3.68
CA GLN A 106 -14.15 1.62 -2.68
C GLN A 106 -12.95 2.07 -1.81
N GLY A 107 -11.76 1.49 -2.00
CA GLY A 107 -10.57 1.81 -1.23
C GLY A 107 -10.52 1.18 0.16
N ALA A 108 -11.19 0.04 0.36
CA ALA A 108 -11.07 -0.70 1.62
C ALA A 108 -9.64 -1.21 1.82
N GLN A 109 -9.09 -1.01 3.02
CA GLN A 109 -7.73 -1.43 3.35
C GLN A 109 -7.71 -2.88 3.89
N PRO A 110 -7.04 -3.83 3.23
CA PRO A 110 -6.87 -5.17 3.76
C PRO A 110 -5.80 -5.24 4.84
N SER A 111 -6.08 -5.96 5.93
CA SER A 111 -5.06 -6.33 6.93
C SER A 111 -4.07 -7.36 6.37
N ASP A 112 -2.86 -7.47 6.92
CA ASP A 112 -1.78 -8.34 6.42
C ASP A 112 -2.20 -9.82 6.23
N ALA A 113 -2.97 -10.36 7.17
CA ALA A 113 -3.50 -11.72 7.07
C ALA A 113 -4.55 -11.85 5.95
N ALA A 114 -5.43 -10.85 5.82
CA ALA A 114 -6.41 -10.82 4.73
C ALA A 114 -5.72 -10.68 3.37
N ARG A 115 -4.67 -9.85 3.28
CA ARG A 115 -3.85 -9.72 2.07
C ARG A 115 -3.21 -11.05 1.68
N SER A 116 -2.67 -11.79 2.64
CA SER A 116 -2.10 -13.12 2.40
C SER A 116 -3.12 -14.11 1.85
N LEU A 117 -4.37 -14.08 2.35
CA LEU A 117 -5.46 -14.91 1.83
C LEU A 117 -5.86 -14.51 0.41
N LEU A 118 -5.99 -13.20 0.15
CA LEU A 118 -6.36 -12.69 -1.18
C LEU A 118 -5.27 -12.93 -2.23
N GLN A 119 -4.01 -13.00 -1.82
CA GLN A 119 -2.89 -13.40 -2.69
C GLN A 119 -2.97 -14.87 -3.07
N ARG A 120 -3.32 -15.76 -2.13
CA ARG A 120 -3.50 -17.20 -2.42
C ARG A 120 -4.60 -17.44 -3.46
N GLU A 121 -5.65 -16.61 -3.45
CA GLU A 121 -6.73 -16.66 -4.45
C GLU A 121 -6.42 -15.88 -5.75
N GLY A 122 -5.33 -15.10 -5.80
CA GLY A 122 -4.96 -14.28 -6.96
C GLY A 122 -5.89 -13.08 -7.23
N ILE A 123 -6.73 -12.66 -6.28
CA ILE A 123 -7.71 -11.57 -6.48
C ILE A 123 -7.02 -10.21 -6.56
N LEU A 124 -5.99 -9.99 -5.72
CA LEU A 124 -5.24 -8.74 -5.69
C LEU A 124 -4.49 -8.48 -7.01
N GLU A 125 -3.97 -9.53 -7.63
CA GLU A 125 -3.25 -9.45 -8.90
C GLU A 125 -4.21 -9.08 -10.04
N ARG A 126 -5.41 -9.68 -10.06
CA ARG A 126 -6.48 -9.32 -11.01
C ARG A 126 -6.88 -7.86 -10.88
N HIS A 127 -7.09 -7.37 -9.65
CA HIS A 127 -7.43 -5.96 -9.41
C HIS A 127 -6.30 -5.01 -9.82
N ALA A 128 -5.03 -5.38 -9.58
CA ALA A 128 -3.88 -4.59 -9.99
C ALA A 128 -3.73 -4.54 -11.52
N ALA A 129 -3.98 -5.64 -12.23
CA ALA A 129 -3.87 -5.72 -13.67
C ALA A 129 -4.87 -4.81 -14.41
N THR A 130 -6.07 -4.59 -13.85
CA THR A 130 -7.07 -3.68 -14.44
C THR A 130 -6.59 -2.23 -14.48
N ARG A 131 -5.73 -1.82 -13.54
CA ARG A 131 -5.19 -0.45 -13.54
C ARG A 131 -3.90 -0.44 -14.36
N PRO A 132 -3.86 0.22 -15.54
CA PRO A 132 -2.63 0.30 -16.30
C PRO A 132 -1.55 0.97 -15.43
N ARG A 133 -0.46 0.23 -15.20
CA ARG A 133 0.74 0.77 -14.55
C ARG A 133 1.24 1.90 -15.45
N PRO A 134 1.46 3.12 -14.95
CA PRO A 134 1.92 4.21 -15.78
C PRO A 134 3.24 3.80 -16.42
N ALA A 135 3.28 3.80 -17.76
CA ALA A 135 4.51 3.62 -18.50
C ALA A 135 5.45 4.76 -18.10
N VAL A 136 6.60 4.39 -17.55
CA VAL A 136 7.70 5.30 -17.20
C VAL A 136 8.51 5.63 -18.44
#